data_AF-E9L3R6-F1
#
_entry.id   AF-E9L3R6-F1
#
_cell.length_a   1.000
_cell.length_b   1.000
_cell.length_c   1.000
_cell.angle_alpha   90.00
_cell.angle_beta   90.00
_cell.angle_gamma   90.00
#
_symmetry.space_group_name_H-M   'P 1'
#
loop_
_entity.id
_entity.type
_entity.pdbx_description
1 polymer ?
#
loop_
_entity_poly.entity_id
_entity_poly.type
_entity_poly.pdbx_seq_one_letter_code
_entity_poly.pdbx_strand_id
1 'polypeptide(L)'
;IASPACTELEVVMLDWLGQMLGLPEEFLARSGGEAGGVIQGTASEATLVALLGAKSRMMQRVKEQHPEWSDTDILSKLVGYCNKQAHSSVERAGLLGGVRLKSLQPDGQRRLRGDTLRDAI
;
A
#
# COMPACT_ATOMS: atom_id res chain seq x y z
N ILE A 1 14.19 -14.11 21.92
CA ILE A 1 15.50 -14.39 21.28
C ILE A 1 15.35 -14.03 19.81
N ALA A 2 16.23 -13.20 19.24
CA ALA A 2 16.27 -12.94 17.81
C ALA A 2 17.27 -13.91 17.13
N SER A 3 16.99 -14.32 15.89
CA SER A 3 17.83 -15.24 15.12
C SER A 3 18.13 -14.63 13.74
N PRO A 4 19.40 -14.34 13.40
CA PRO A 4 19.77 -13.75 12.11
C PRO A 4 19.25 -14.57 10.92
N ALA A 5 19.33 -15.89 11.03
CA ALA A 5 18.88 -16.82 9.99
C ALA A 5 17.38 -16.70 9.68
N CYS A 6 16.54 -16.30 10.64
CA CYS A 6 15.11 -16.10 10.39
C CYS A 6 14.87 -14.96 9.39
N THR A 7 15.58 -13.84 9.56
CA THR A 7 15.45 -12.68 8.66
C THR A 7 16.13 -12.94 7.32
N GLU A 8 17.35 -13.50 7.31
CA GLU A 8 18.09 -13.75 6.07
C GLU A 8 17.38 -14.78 5.18
N LEU A 9 16.81 -15.82 5.77
CA LEU A 9 16.05 -16.82 5.02
C LEU A 9 14.80 -16.22 4.40
N GLU A 10 14.07 -15.38 5.12
CA GLU A 10 12.88 -14.70 4.60
C GLU A 10 13.20 -13.86 3.35
N VAL A 11 14.29 -13.09 3.40
CA VAL A 11 14.74 -12.26 2.27
C VAL A 11 15.00 -13.13 1.03
N VAL A 12 15.76 -14.21 1.17
CA VAL A 12 16.08 -15.11 0.04
C VAL A 12 14.84 -15.82 -0.49
N MET A 13 13.95 -16.29 0.39
CA MET A 13 12.70 -16.95 -0.02
C MET A 13 11.81 -16.02 -0.85
N LEU A 14 11.69 -14.76 -0.44
CA LEU A 14 10.83 -13.80 -1.14
C LEU A 14 11.44 -13.31 -2.45
N ASP A 15 12.77 -13.29 -2.56
CA ASP A 15 13.44 -13.08 -3.85
C ASP A 15 13.17 -14.23 -4.82
N TRP A 16 13.17 -15.48 -4.36
CA TRP A 16 12.80 -16.62 -5.21
C TRP A 16 11.34 -16.55 -5.63
N LEU A 17 10.43 -16.23 -4.70
CA LEU A 17 9.03 -16.07 -5.02
C LEU A 17 8.80 -14.94 -6.04
N GLY A 18 9.46 -13.79 -5.87
CA GLY A 18 9.38 -12.68 -6.81
C GLY A 18 9.85 -13.06 -8.21
N GLN A 19 10.94 -13.83 -8.32
CA GLN A 19 11.40 -14.38 -9.60
C GLN A 19 10.41 -15.35 -10.22
N MET A 20 9.82 -16.26 -9.44
CA MET A 20 8.80 -17.21 -9.92
C MET A 20 7.55 -16.50 -10.45
N LEU A 21 7.20 -15.35 -9.88
CA LEU A 21 6.06 -14.53 -10.31
C LEU A 21 6.41 -13.58 -11.47
N GLY A 22 7.69 -13.47 -11.85
CA GLY A 22 8.15 -12.52 -12.86
C GLY A 22 8.03 -11.07 -12.44
N LEU A 23 8.19 -10.77 -11.13
CA LEU A 23 8.18 -9.39 -10.64
C LEU A 23 9.40 -8.62 -11.16
N PRO A 24 9.28 -7.31 -11.41
CA PRO A 24 10.40 -6.44 -11.74
C PRO A 24 11.54 -6.51 -10.70
N GLU A 25 12.77 -6.29 -11.16
CA GLU A 25 13.96 -6.39 -10.28
C GLU A 25 13.94 -5.38 -9.14
N GLU A 26 13.29 -4.22 -9.31
CA GLU A 26 13.16 -3.23 -8.23
C GLU A 26 12.39 -3.74 -6.99
N PHE A 27 11.69 -4.88 -7.07
CA PHE A 27 11.04 -5.51 -5.92
C PHE A 27 11.90 -6.58 -5.23
N LEU A 28 13.04 -6.96 -5.81
CA LEU A 28 13.90 -8.02 -5.30
C LEU A 28 15.05 -7.43 -4.47
N ALA A 29 15.28 -7.96 -3.27
CA ALA A 29 16.34 -7.50 -2.38
C ALA A 29 17.74 -7.70 -3.00
N ARG A 30 17.94 -8.79 -3.77
CA ARG A 30 19.19 -9.05 -4.50
C ARG A 30 19.56 -7.98 -5.53
N SER A 31 18.66 -7.08 -5.91
CA SER A 31 18.95 -6.01 -6.89
C SER A 31 19.93 -4.96 -6.35
N GLY A 32 20.15 -4.92 -5.03
CA GLY A 32 20.95 -3.88 -4.37
C GLY A 32 20.22 -2.54 -4.24
N GLY A 33 18.93 -2.48 -4.61
CA GLY A 33 18.06 -1.33 -4.37
C GLY A 33 17.55 -1.24 -2.92
N GLU A 34 16.65 -0.29 -2.68
CA GLU A 34 16.08 -0.01 -1.35
C GLU A 34 14.81 -0.84 -1.03
N ALA A 35 14.47 -1.82 -1.87
CA ALA A 35 13.24 -2.60 -1.74
C ALA A 35 13.49 -4.10 -1.52
N GLY A 36 12.42 -4.83 -1.20
CA GLY A 36 12.42 -6.27 -0.97
C GLY A 36 11.04 -6.76 -0.52
N GLY A 37 10.93 -8.07 -0.29
CA GLY A 37 9.72 -8.69 0.26
C GLY A 37 9.76 -8.84 1.78
N VAL A 38 8.58 -8.94 2.40
CA VAL A 38 8.39 -9.37 3.79
C VAL A 38 7.18 -10.30 3.92
N ILE A 39 7.23 -11.29 4.81
CA ILE A 39 6.09 -12.18 5.09
C ILE A 39 5.15 -11.46 6.08
N GLN A 40 3.90 -11.27 5.65
CA GLN A 40 2.83 -10.75 6.49
C GLN A 40 1.93 -11.88 6.96
N GLY A 41 1.28 -11.71 8.13
CA GLY A 41 0.37 -12.73 8.67
C GLY A 41 -0.85 -12.94 7.77
N THR A 42 -1.39 -11.86 7.18
CA THR A 42 -2.49 -11.93 6.22
C THR A 42 -2.40 -10.87 5.12
N ALA A 43 -3.13 -11.09 4.01
CA ALA A 43 -3.31 -10.05 2.98
C ALA A 43 -4.03 -8.80 3.52
N SER A 44 -4.88 -8.95 4.55
CA SER A 44 -5.55 -7.81 5.21
C SER A 44 -4.55 -6.92 5.95
N GLU A 45 -3.61 -7.54 6.66
CA GLU A 45 -2.50 -6.83 7.33
C GLU A 45 -1.60 -6.15 6.31
N ALA A 46 -1.20 -6.85 5.24
CA ALA A 46 -0.39 -6.25 4.18
C ALA A 46 -1.07 -5.01 3.55
N THR A 47 -2.39 -5.07 3.34
CA THR A 47 -3.17 -3.92 2.84
C THR A 47 -3.14 -2.74 3.83
N LEU A 48 -3.29 -3.01 5.12
CA LEU A 48 -3.21 -1.98 6.17
C LEU A 48 -1.81 -1.38 6.26
N VAL A 49 -0.75 -2.20 6.23
CA VAL A 49 0.65 -1.74 6.25
C VAL A 49 0.92 -0.82 5.06
N ALA A 50 0.50 -1.21 3.85
CA ALA A 50 0.64 -0.38 2.65
C ALA A 50 -0.09 0.97 2.79
N LEU A 51 -1.32 0.97 3.32
CA LEU A 51 -2.10 2.18 3.54
C LEU A 51 -1.45 3.11 4.59
N LEU A 52 -0.94 2.55 5.68
CA LEU A 52 -0.27 3.33 6.73
C LEU A 52 1.06 3.93 6.23
N GLY A 53 1.83 3.17 5.45
CA GLY A 53 3.04 3.67 4.80
C GLY A 53 2.73 4.82 3.83
N ALA A 54 1.71 4.66 2.98
CA ALA A 54 1.27 5.72 2.08
C ALA A 54 0.77 6.97 2.84
N LYS A 55 -0.03 6.78 3.89
CA LYS A 55 -0.51 7.87 4.76
C LYS A 55 0.65 8.63 5.40
N SER A 56 1.59 7.92 6.04
CA SER A 56 2.73 8.54 6.73
C SER A 56 3.59 9.36 5.76
N ARG A 57 3.92 8.78 4.59
CA ARG A 57 4.68 9.47 3.53
C ARG A 57 3.95 10.72 3.02
N MET A 58 2.65 10.63 2.80
CA MET A 58 1.88 11.77 2.29
C MET A 58 1.72 12.86 3.36
N MET A 59 1.49 12.49 4.62
CA MET A 59 1.42 13.43 5.74
C MET A 59 2.70 14.28 5.83
N GLN A 60 3.87 13.64 5.80
CA GLN A 60 5.16 14.33 5.81
C GLN A 60 5.29 15.28 4.62
N ARG A 61 5.04 14.79 3.40
CA ARG A 61 5.14 15.58 2.17
C ARG A 61 4.20 16.79 2.16
N VAL A 62 2.94 16.65 2.58
CA VAL A 62 2.01 17.79 2.62
C VAL A 62 2.43 18.78 3.70
N LYS A 63 2.90 18.30 4.86
CA LYS A 63 3.34 19.16 5.95
C LYS A 63 4.56 20.00 5.58
N GLU A 64 5.47 19.46 4.78
CA GLU A 64 6.61 20.22 4.21
C GLU A 64 6.14 21.30 3.23
N GLN A 65 5.10 21.04 2.44
CA GLN A 65 4.54 21.98 1.46
C GLN A 65 3.63 23.03 2.09
N HIS A 66 2.95 22.66 3.18
CA HIS A 66 1.99 23.49 3.92
C HIS A 66 2.29 23.42 5.43
N PRO A 67 3.38 24.05 5.91
CA PRO A 67 3.77 24.01 7.33
C PRO A 67 2.68 24.54 8.27
N GLU A 68 1.81 25.42 7.77
CA GLU A 68 0.70 26.03 8.49
C GLU A 68 -0.50 25.10 8.74
N TRP A 69 -0.65 24.03 7.96
CA TRP A 69 -1.75 23.07 8.17
C TRP A 69 -1.47 22.17 9.36
N SER A 70 -2.47 21.96 10.22
CA SER A 70 -2.37 20.95 11.28
C SER A 70 -2.39 19.53 10.69
N ASP A 71 -1.93 18.54 11.45
CA ASP A 71 -2.02 17.14 11.04
C ASP A 71 -3.47 16.73 10.75
N THR A 72 -4.43 17.28 11.50
CA THR A 72 -5.86 17.04 11.28
C THR A 72 -6.37 17.66 9.98
N ASP A 73 -5.87 18.83 9.59
CA ASP A 73 -6.24 19.46 8.31
C ASP A 73 -5.78 18.61 7.13
N ILE A 74 -4.52 18.13 7.18
CA ILE A 74 -3.96 17.25 6.16
C ILE A 74 -4.75 15.94 6.11
N LEU A 75 -4.95 15.30 7.26
CA LEU A 75 -5.63 14.00 7.35
C LEU A 75 -7.05 14.07 6.78
N SER A 76 -7.78 15.15 7.05
CA SER A 76 -9.16 15.35 6.57
C SER A 76 -9.28 15.40 5.04
N LYS A 77 -8.17 15.68 4.35
CA LYS A 77 -8.06 15.80 2.88
C LYS A 77 -7.54 14.52 2.22
N LEU A 78 -6.99 13.57 2.99
CA LEU A 78 -6.52 12.31 2.42
C LEU A 78 -7.70 11.43 1.97
N VAL A 79 -7.63 10.98 0.72
CA VAL A 79 -8.60 10.06 0.12
C VAL A 79 -7.86 8.92 -0.57
N GLY A 80 -8.21 7.69 -0.21
CA GLY A 80 -7.81 6.49 -0.95
C GLY A 80 -8.93 6.01 -1.88
N TYR A 81 -8.56 5.27 -2.92
CA TYR A 81 -9.49 4.77 -3.93
C TYR A 81 -9.37 3.27 -4.06
N CYS A 82 -10.49 2.60 -4.27
CA CYS A 82 -10.52 1.16 -4.55
C CYS A 82 -11.64 0.81 -5.52
N ASN A 83 -11.56 -0.38 -6.11
CA ASN A 83 -12.66 -0.94 -6.88
C ASN A 83 -13.83 -1.26 -5.93
N LYS A 84 -15.08 -1.00 -6.33
CA LYS A 84 -16.28 -1.41 -5.58
C LYS A 84 -16.38 -2.92 -5.33
N GLN A 85 -15.65 -3.73 -6.10
CA GLN A 85 -15.52 -5.17 -5.92
C GLN A 85 -14.28 -5.57 -5.10
N ALA A 86 -13.53 -4.62 -4.54
CA ALA A 86 -12.39 -4.92 -3.69
C ALA A 86 -12.82 -5.70 -2.44
N HIS A 87 -11.92 -6.53 -1.92
CA HIS A 87 -12.15 -7.30 -0.71
C HIS A 87 -12.41 -6.36 0.49
N SER A 88 -13.24 -6.80 1.45
CA SER A 88 -13.63 -6.01 2.63
C SER A 88 -12.43 -5.57 3.49
N SER A 89 -11.29 -6.24 3.36
CA SER A 89 -10.03 -5.84 4.00
C SER A 89 -9.58 -4.43 3.62
N VAL A 90 -9.90 -3.94 2.42
CA VAL A 90 -9.54 -2.58 1.98
C VAL A 90 -10.35 -1.55 2.77
N GLU A 91 -11.66 -1.76 2.91
CA GLU A 91 -12.52 -0.89 3.73
C GLU A 91 -12.07 -0.90 5.20
N ARG A 92 -11.77 -2.08 5.73
CA ARG A 92 -11.21 -2.23 7.08
C ARG A 92 -9.88 -1.48 7.24
N ALA A 93 -9.00 -1.51 6.24
CA ALA A 93 -7.75 -0.78 6.27
C ALA A 93 -7.97 0.74 6.29
N GLY A 94 -8.93 1.25 5.51
CA GLY A 94 -9.31 2.67 5.55
C GLY A 94 -9.85 3.10 6.91
N LEU A 95 -10.74 2.28 7.49
CA LEU A 95 -11.31 2.53 8.82
C LEU A 95 -10.23 2.56 9.91
N LEU A 96 -9.38 1.52 9.98
CA LEU A 96 -8.32 1.41 10.98
C LEU A 96 -7.20 2.44 10.75
N GLY A 97 -6.88 2.74 9.48
CA GLY A 97 -5.88 3.73 9.12
C GLY A 97 -6.37 5.18 9.22
N GLY A 98 -7.67 5.40 9.46
CA GLY A 98 -8.27 6.73 9.52
C GLY A 98 -8.15 7.50 8.21
N VAL A 99 -8.27 6.82 7.07
CA VAL A 99 -8.23 7.42 5.73
C VAL A 99 -9.56 7.20 5.05
N ARG A 100 -10.16 8.26 4.50
CA ARG A 100 -11.41 8.16 3.75
C ARG A 100 -11.19 7.34 2.49
N LEU A 101 -11.99 6.31 2.26
CA LEU A 101 -11.95 5.51 1.03
C LEU A 101 -13.15 5.80 0.14
N LYS A 102 -12.90 5.94 -1.17
CA LYS A 102 -13.93 6.01 -2.20
C LYS A 102 -13.89 4.73 -3.04
N SER A 103 -15.02 4.03 -3.04
CA SER A 103 -15.24 2.86 -3.90
C SER A 103 -15.71 3.29 -5.28
N LEU A 104 -14.93 2.95 -6.31
CA LEU A 104 -15.17 3.34 -7.70
C LEU A 104 -15.88 2.23 -8.47
N GLN A 105 -16.78 2.62 -9.37
CA GLN A 105 -17.56 1.67 -10.17
C GLN A 105 -16.68 1.02 -11.25
N PRO A 106 -16.57 -0.31 -11.30
CA PRO A 106 -15.81 -0.97 -12.34
C PRO A 106 -16.57 -0.99 -13.68
N ASP A 107 -15.85 -1.35 -14.75
CA ASP A 107 -16.46 -1.62 -16.05
C ASP A 107 -17.33 -2.90 -16.04
N GLY A 108 -17.97 -3.20 -17.18
CA GLY A 108 -18.81 -4.40 -17.34
C GLY A 108 -18.08 -5.73 -17.12
N GLN A 109 -16.75 -5.75 -17.13
CA GLN A 109 -15.91 -6.91 -16.83
C GLN A 109 -15.41 -6.91 -15.37
N ARG A 110 -15.95 -6.03 -14.52
CA ARG A 110 -15.59 -5.87 -13.10
C ARG A 110 -14.16 -5.35 -12.89
N ARG A 111 -13.55 -4.71 -13.90
CA ARG A 111 -12.21 -4.13 -13.83
C ARG A 111 -12.30 -2.65 -13.50
N LEU A 112 -11.47 -2.19 -12.58
CA LEU A 112 -11.29 -0.74 -12.40
C LEU A 112 -10.44 -0.22 -13.56
N ARG A 113 -10.88 0.89 -14.18
CA ARG A 113 -10.24 1.47 -15.37
C ARG A 113 -9.62 2.82 -15.03
N GLY A 114 -8.59 3.17 -15.81
CA GLY A 114 -7.84 4.42 -15.66
C GLY A 114 -8.73 5.66 -15.76
N ASP A 115 -9.67 5.68 -16.71
CA ASP A 115 -10.56 6.83 -16.92
C ASP A 115 -11.48 7.06 -15.70
N THR A 116 -12.06 6.00 -15.15
CA THR A 116 -12.87 6.09 -13.92
C THR A 116 -12.07 6.61 -12.73
N LEU A 117 -10.80 6.18 -12.59
CA LEU A 117 -9.93 6.68 -11.54
C LEU A 117 -9.55 8.15 -11.78
N ARG A 118 -9.28 8.52 -13.02
CA ARG A 118 -8.94 9.90 -13.42
C ARG A 118 -10.08 10.87 -13.15
N ASP A 119 -11.32 10.48 -13.42
CA ASP A 119 -12.50 11.31 -13.15
C ASP A 119 -12.76 11.53 -11.65
N ALA A 120 -12.18 10.67 -10.79
CA ALA A 120 -12.37 10.70 -9.34
C ALA A 120 -11.30 11.48 -8.56
N ILE A 121 -10.14 11.76 -9.18
CA ILE A 121 -8.99 12.48 -8.61
C ILE A 121 -9.08 13.97 -8.99
#